data_AF-A0A6G2IJR0-F1
#
_entry.id   AF-A0A6G2IJR0-F1
#
_cell.length_a   1.000
_cell.length_b   1.000
_cell.length_c   1.000
_cell.angle_alpha   90.00
_cell.angle_beta   90.00
_cell.angle_gamma   90.00
#
_symmetry.space_group_name_H-M   'P 1'
#
loop_
_entity.id
_entity.type
_entity.pdbx_description
1 polymer ?
#
loop_
_entity_poly.entity_id
_entity_poly.type
_entity_poly.pdbx_seq_one_letter_code
_entity_poly.pdbx_strand_id
1 'polypeptide(L)'
;MPHPYVLLSAAVSLDGYLDDTGPERLLLSGPADFDRVDEVRASVDAILVGAGTIRADNPRLLVYSPERRAARVEAGQPEYPLKVTVSGSGDLDPSADFWHTGGEKIVYTTEKGAERLRQEPVAADVVALGPELDWRRILEHLHDVRGVRRLMVEGGGRIHTQLLQQGLADELQLVLAPLLVGSPDAPRMFGPGAYQGGRLRLVETRRIEDVVLMRYEPTAPGTADLRSAADRHWLALACELAERCPPSRTAFSVGAVVVAADGTELARGYSREGTDPVVHAEEAALAKIDPADPRLASATVYSSLEPCARRASRPAPCARLILDAGVRRVVTAWREPDTFVAGADGSGLLTAEGAGVVVLPEFEERAKAPNRHLIAPQD
;
A
#
# COMPACT_ATOMS: atom_id res chain seq x y z
N MET A 1 4.77 -11.49 1.86
CA MET A 1 3.46 -11.84 2.47
C MET A 1 2.51 -10.65 2.28
N PRO A 2 1.18 -10.81 2.44
CA PRO A 2 0.26 -9.67 2.36
C PRO A 2 0.45 -8.71 3.55
N HIS A 3 0.21 -7.42 3.30
CA HIS A 3 0.19 -6.37 4.32
C HIS A 3 -1.14 -5.60 4.17
N PRO A 4 -1.64 -4.90 5.22
CA PRO A 4 -2.80 -4.03 5.10
C PRO A 4 -2.52 -2.91 4.09
N TYR A 5 -3.59 -2.27 3.60
CA TYR A 5 -3.49 -0.97 2.94
C TYR A 5 -3.15 0.09 3.99
N VAL A 6 -1.99 0.73 3.87
CA VAL A 6 -1.46 1.70 4.83
C VAL A 6 -1.70 3.12 4.34
N LEU A 7 -2.58 3.82 5.04
CA LEU A 7 -2.87 5.23 4.83
C LEU A 7 -2.14 6.08 5.88
N LEU A 8 -1.23 6.94 5.43
CA LEU A 8 -0.66 8.00 6.28
C LEU A 8 -1.60 9.21 6.26
N SER A 9 -1.96 9.73 7.43
CA SER A 9 -2.81 10.91 7.56
C SER A 9 -2.14 11.93 8.46
N ALA A 10 -2.07 13.19 8.02
CA ALA A 10 -1.57 14.29 8.83
C ALA A 10 -2.18 15.63 8.39
N ALA A 11 -2.29 16.56 9.34
CA ALA A 11 -2.37 17.98 9.06
C ALA A 11 -1.01 18.62 9.35
N VAL A 12 -0.56 19.53 8.50
CA VAL A 12 0.72 20.24 8.63
C VAL A 12 0.56 21.73 8.35
N SER A 13 1.42 22.55 8.94
CA SER A 13 1.60 23.95 8.54
C SER A 13 2.16 24.06 7.11
N LEU A 14 2.14 25.27 6.52
CA LEU A 14 2.71 25.55 5.19
C LEU A 14 4.19 25.16 5.07
N ASP A 15 4.93 25.18 6.17
CA ASP A 15 6.34 24.81 6.28
C ASP A 15 6.59 23.38 6.81
N GLY A 16 5.53 22.56 6.91
CA GLY A 16 5.63 21.10 7.08
C GLY A 16 5.71 20.59 8.53
N TYR A 17 5.27 21.39 9.51
CA TYR A 17 5.26 20.99 10.92
C TYR A 17 3.90 20.42 11.34
N LEU A 18 3.93 19.42 12.22
CA LEU A 18 2.77 18.76 12.82
C LEU A 18 2.26 19.47 14.07
N ASP A 19 3.12 20.29 14.71
CA ASP A 19 2.81 21.01 15.93
C ASP A 19 3.79 22.18 16.10
N ASP A 20 3.60 23.02 17.11
CA ASP A 20 4.60 23.98 17.58
C ASP A 20 5.43 23.41 18.75
N THR A 21 6.17 24.26 19.48
CA THR A 21 6.98 23.85 20.65
C THR A 21 6.26 24.09 21.98
N GLY A 22 5.00 24.49 21.92
CA GLY A 22 4.16 24.80 23.07
C GLY A 22 3.72 23.54 23.81
N PRO A 23 3.17 23.72 25.03
CA PRO A 23 2.63 22.61 25.81
C PRO A 23 1.22 22.19 25.35
N GLU A 24 0.54 23.04 24.58
CA GLU A 24 -0.78 22.76 24.03
C GLU A 24 -0.64 22.35 22.57
N ARG A 25 -1.45 21.36 22.17
CA ARG A 25 -1.47 20.90 20.79
C ARG A 25 -1.96 22.01 19.85
N LEU A 26 -1.19 22.30 18.81
CA LEU A 26 -1.57 23.21 17.74
C LEU A 26 -2.71 22.61 16.90
N LEU A 27 -3.81 23.35 16.78
CA LEU A 27 -4.91 23.00 15.89
C LEU A 27 -4.56 23.44 14.46
N LEU A 28 -4.19 22.47 13.62
CA LEU A 28 -3.83 22.67 12.22
C LEU A 28 -5.02 22.56 11.24
N SER A 29 -6.21 22.22 11.72
CA SER A 29 -7.40 22.16 10.88
C SER A 29 -8.68 22.45 11.64
N GLY A 30 -9.77 22.67 10.90
CA GLY A 30 -11.07 23.06 11.44
C GLY A 30 -12.04 21.90 11.62
N PRO A 31 -13.25 22.18 12.14
CA PRO A 31 -14.28 21.17 12.42
C PRO A 31 -14.64 20.31 11.21
N ALA A 32 -14.68 20.88 10.00
CA ALA A 32 -14.99 20.10 8.79
C ALA A 32 -13.90 19.08 8.44
N ASP A 33 -12.63 19.39 8.72
CA ASP A 33 -11.55 18.42 8.53
C ASP A 33 -11.52 17.38 9.66
N PHE A 34 -11.84 17.76 10.91
CA PHE A 34 -12.00 16.79 11.99
C PHE A 34 -13.12 15.79 11.71
N ASP A 35 -14.25 16.24 11.15
CA ASP A 35 -15.33 15.36 10.72
C ASP A 35 -14.88 14.41 9.60
N ARG A 36 -14.10 14.91 8.63
CA ARG A 36 -13.48 14.06 7.60
C ARG A 36 -12.51 13.04 8.20
N VAL A 37 -11.64 13.44 9.12
CA VAL A 37 -10.73 12.50 9.80
C VAL A 37 -11.52 11.43 10.55
N ASP A 38 -12.63 11.81 11.18
CA ASP A 38 -13.55 10.88 11.84
C ASP A 38 -14.20 9.88 10.85
N GLU A 39 -14.57 10.34 9.66
CA GLU A 39 -15.01 9.48 8.55
C GLU A 39 -13.91 8.49 8.12
N VAL A 40 -12.67 8.97 7.96
CA VAL A 40 -11.54 8.09 7.61
C VAL A 40 -11.30 7.06 8.71
N ARG A 41 -11.31 7.46 9.98
CA ARG A 41 -11.21 6.54 11.12
C ARG A 41 -12.32 5.48 11.10
N ALA A 42 -13.55 5.87 10.76
CA ALA A 42 -14.66 4.94 10.65
C ALA A 42 -14.51 3.96 9.48
N SER A 43 -13.73 4.31 8.45
CA SER A 43 -13.51 3.48 7.25
C SER A 43 -12.36 2.47 7.37
N VAL A 44 -11.57 2.51 8.45
CA VAL A 44 -10.40 1.64 8.64
C VAL A 44 -10.62 0.58 9.70
N ASP A 45 -9.80 -0.47 9.67
CA ASP A 45 -9.86 -1.56 10.66
C ASP A 45 -9.00 -1.24 11.87
N ALA A 46 -7.92 -0.46 11.68
CA ALA A 46 -7.01 -0.07 12.75
C ALA A 46 -6.48 1.36 12.58
N ILE A 47 -6.18 2.01 13.71
CA ILE A 47 -5.53 3.33 13.80
C ILE A 47 -4.22 3.18 14.57
N LEU A 48 -3.12 3.67 14.01
CA LEU A 48 -1.78 3.59 14.58
C LEU A 48 -1.22 4.97 14.91
N VAL A 49 -0.64 5.10 16.10
CA VAL A 49 0.23 6.22 16.47
C VAL A 49 1.49 5.69 17.16
N GLY A 50 2.57 6.48 17.12
CA GLY A 50 3.78 6.14 17.90
C GLY A 50 3.64 6.45 19.38
N ALA A 51 4.44 5.78 20.20
CA ALA A 51 4.52 6.08 21.64
C ALA A 51 4.88 7.54 21.96
N GLY A 52 5.63 8.21 21.06
CA GLY A 52 5.93 9.64 21.18
C GLY A 52 4.67 10.51 21.12
N THR A 53 3.76 10.21 20.20
CA THR A 53 2.46 10.89 20.08
C THR A 53 1.58 10.63 21.29
N ILE A 54 1.61 9.40 21.86
CA ILE A 54 0.88 9.13 23.11
C ILE A 54 1.37 10.02 24.25
N ARG A 55 2.69 10.17 24.40
CA ARG A 55 3.28 11.00 25.46
C ARG A 55 3.03 12.49 25.28
N ALA A 56 3.06 12.98 24.03
CA ALA A 56 2.87 14.40 23.74
C ALA A 56 1.39 14.80 23.82
N ASP A 57 0.49 14.02 23.22
CA ASP A 57 -0.88 14.46 22.94
C ASP A 57 -1.95 13.73 23.76
N ASN A 58 -1.58 12.67 24.48
CA ASN A 58 -2.48 11.75 25.20
C ASN A 58 -3.81 11.45 24.44
N PRO A 59 -3.75 10.96 23.19
CA PRO A 59 -4.93 10.92 22.33
C PRO A 59 -5.84 9.73 22.65
N ARG A 60 -7.16 9.99 22.68
CA ARG A 60 -8.19 8.95 22.81
C ARG A 60 -8.34 8.07 21.56
N LEU A 61 -7.99 8.58 20.36
CA LEU A 61 -8.11 7.91 19.05
C LEU A 61 -9.41 7.14 18.86
N LEU A 62 -10.51 7.88 18.73
CA LEU A 62 -11.86 7.32 18.59
C LEU A 62 -12.46 7.73 17.24
N VAL A 63 -13.45 6.94 16.83
CA VAL A 63 -14.55 7.43 16.00
C VAL A 63 -15.53 8.13 16.93
N TYR A 64 -15.68 9.44 16.80
CA TYR A 64 -16.50 10.28 17.65
C TYR A 64 -17.99 10.22 17.26
N SER A 65 -18.31 10.27 15.95
CA SER A 65 -19.71 10.23 15.50
C SER A 65 -20.41 8.93 15.96
N PRO A 66 -21.53 9.04 16.71
CA PRO A 66 -22.37 7.90 17.04
C PRO A 66 -22.92 7.19 15.82
N GLU A 67 -23.27 7.93 14.77
CA GLU A 67 -23.84 7.41 13.52
C GLU A 67 -22.82 6.55 12.77
N ARG A 68 -21.57 7.02 12.67
CA ARG A 68 -20.47 6.24 12.06
C ARG A 68 -20.17 4.96 12.84
N ARG A 69 -20.21 5.03 14.18
CA ARG A 69 -20.07 3.85 15.04
C ARG A 69 -21.20 2.85 14.85
N ALA A 70 -22.44 3.32 14.80
CA ALA A 70 -23.60 2.48 14.53
C ALA A 70 -23.52 1.79 13.16
N ALA A 71 -23.11 2.53 12.12
CA ALA A 71 -22.92 1.97 10.77
C ALA A 71 -21.86 0.88 10.72
N ARG A 72 -20.75 1.03 11.47
CA ARG A 72 -19.73 -0.03 11.60
C ARG A 72 -20.31 -1.30 12.21
N VAL A 73 -21.05 -1.16 13.31
CA VAL A 73 -21.70 -2.30 13.98
C VAL A 73 -22.72 -2.98 13.07
N GLU A 74 -23.52 -2.22 12.32
CA GLU A 74 -24.46 -2.75 11.33
C GLU A 74 -23.76 -3.52 10.21
N ALA A 75 -22.57 -3.07 9.79
CA ALA A 75 -21.72 -3.77 8.83
C ALA A 75 -20.97 -4.99 9.43
N GLY A 76 -21.23 -5.35 10.68
CA GLY A 76 -20.58 -6.47 11.37
C GLY A 76 -19.14 -6.19 11.84
N GLN A 77 -18.74 -4.92 11.85
CA GLN A 77 -17.41 -4.48 12.31
C GLN A 77 -17.47 -4.06 13.79
N PRO A 78 -16.32 -4.07 14.51
CA PRO A 78 -16.24 -3.49 15.85
C PRO A 78 -16.59 -2.00 15.84
N GLU A 79 -17.29 -1.54 16.89
CA GLU A 79 -17.72 -0.13 17.07
C GLU A 79 -16.55 0.85 16.87
N TYR A 80 -15.36 0.49 17.36
CA TYR A 80 -14.12 1.24 17.18
C TYR A 80 -13.09 0.42 16.40
N PRO A 81 -12.28 1.05 15.54
CA PRO A 81 -11.08 0.42 14.98
C PRO A 81 -10.12 -0.06 16.08
N LEU A 82 -9.32 -1.09 15.77
CA LEU A 82 -8.23 -1.54 16.63
C LEU A 82 -7.23 -0.39 16.83
N LYS A 83 -6.90 -0.09 18.09
CA LYS A 83 -5.88 0.90 18.39
C LYS A 83 -4.50 0.27 18.47
N VAL A 84 -3.57 0.78 17.69
CA VAL A 84 -2.21 0.26 17.58
C VAL A 84 -1.22 1.31 18.07
N THR A 85 -0.25 0.89 18.89
CA THR A 85 0.93 1.71 19.16
C THR A 85 2.21 0.92 19.00
N VAL A 86 3.29 1.65 18.68
CA VAL A 86 4.63 1.10 18.50
C VAL A 86 5.59 1.79 19.45
N SER A 87 6.30 1.01 20.27
CA SER A 87 7.26 1.51 21.25
C SER A 87 8.47 0.60 21.33
N GLY A 88 9.67 1.10 20.98
CA GLY A 88 10.89 0.32 21.08
C GLY A 88 11.30 0.03 22.53
N SER A 89 11.08 0.98 23.44
CA SER A 89 11.47 0.88 24.86
C SER A 89 10.40 0.25 25.76
N GLY A 90 9.16 0.14 25.28
CA GLY A 90 8.01 -0.19 26.14
C GLY A 90 7.62 0.93 27.11
N ASP A 91 8.24 2.11 27.01
CA ASP A 91 7.96 3.23 27.91
C ASP A 91 6.64 3.91 27.54
N LEU A 92 5.58 3.51 28.24
CA LEU A 92 4.19 3.91 28.00
C LEU A 92 3.53 4.13 29.37
N ASP A 93 2.94 5.32 29.56
CA ASP A 93 2.20 5.64 30.78
C ASP A 93 0.92 4.80 30.84
N PRO A 94 0.73 3.94 31.88
CA PRO A 94 -0.48 3.14 32.04
C PRO A 94 -1.76 3.96 32.25
N SER A 95 -1.63 5.22 32.64
CA SER A 95 -2.76 6.13 32.88
C SER A 95 -3.20 6.92 31.65
N ALA A 96 -2.49 6.78 30.51
CA ALA A 96 -2.84 7.49 29.28
C ALA A 96 -4.29 7.16 28.83
N ASP A 97 -5.02 8.18 28.39
CA ASP A 97 -6.38 8.10 27.87
C ASP A 97 -6.51 7.06 26.76
N PHE A 98 -5.41 6.83 26.03
CA PHE A 98 -5.32 5.82 24.99
C PHE A 98 -5.79 4.43 25.47
N TRP A 99 -5.49 4.04 26.71
CA TRP A 99 -5.83 2.72 27.24
C TRP A 99 -7.29 2.64 27.73
N HIS A 100 -7.87 3.77 28.12
CA HIS A 100 -9.13 3.84 28.85
C HIS A 100 -10.35 4.17 27.98
N THR A 101 -10.16 4.38 26.67
CA THR A 101 -11.26 4.64 25.72
C THR A 101 -11.24 3.72 24.51
N GLY A 102 -12.38 3.58 23.84
CA GLY A 102 -12.52 2.82 22.58
C GLY A 102 -12.49 1.30 22.78
N GLY A 103 -12.14 0.59 21.71
CA GLY A 103 -12.14 -0.88 21.66
C GLY A 103 -10.81 -1.52 22.06
N GLU A 104 -10.44 -2.58 21.35
CA GLU A 104 -9.20 -3.33 21.56
C GLU A 104 -7.95 -2.48 21.31
N LYS A 105 -6.86 -2.82 22.01
CA LYS A 105 -5.56 -2.17 21.89
C LYS A 105 -4.44 -3.19 21.73
N ILE A 106 -3.44 -2.84 20.93
CA ILE A 106 -2.22 -3.63 20.77
C ILE A 106 -0.97 -2.76 20.77
N VAL A 107 0.10 -3.26 21.40
CA VAL A 107 1.43 -2.66 21.46
C VAL A 107 2.40 -3.56 20.72
N TYR A 108 3.07 -3.02 19.71
CA TYR A 108 4.25 -3.65 19.10
C TYR A 108 5.52 -3.09 19.73
N THR A 109 6.40 -3.99 20.17
CA THR A 109 7.60 -3.61 20.91
C THR A 109 8.78 -4.56 20.66
N THR A 110 9.93 -4.22 21.21
CA THR A 110 11.10 -5.11 21.27
C THR A 110 10.98 -6.06 22.46
N GLU A 111 11.82 -7.10 22.53
CA GLU A 111 11.91 -7.98 23.71
C GLU A 111 12.17 -7.19 25.01
N LYS A 112 13.08 -6.21 24.96
CA LYS A 112 13.36 -5.31 26.08
C LYS A 112 12.14 -4.47 26.47
N GLY A 113 11.39 -3.98 25.49
CA GLY A 113 10.16 -3.22 25.78
C GLY A 113 9.05 -4.10 26.36
N ALA A 114 8.94 -5.35 25.93
CA ALA A 114 8.02 -6.33 26.51
C ALA A 114 8.39 -6.70 27.95
N GLU A 115 9.68 -6.75 28.29
CA GLU A 115 10.14 -6.88 29.69
C GLU A 115 9.66 -5.73 30.56
N ARG A 116 9.82 -4.49 30.10
CA ARG A 116 9.32 -3.30 30.82
C ARG A 116 7.81 -3.34 31.00
N LEU A 117 7.06 -3.66 29.94
CA LEU A 117 5.60 -3.74 29.99
C LEU A 117 5.06 -4.91 30.82
N ARG A 118 5.88 -5.92 31.14
CA ARG A 118 5.51 -6.94 32.14
C ARG A 118 5.60 -6.41 33.58
N GLN A 119 6.49 -5.44 33.82
CA GLN A 119 6.67 -4.81 35.13
C GLN A 119 5.66 -3.67 35.33
N GLU A 120 5.42 -2.89 34.27
CA GLU A 120 4.48 -1.77 34.23
C GLU A 120 3.43 -2.03 33.13
N PRO A 121 2.43 -2.88 33.41
CA PRO A 121 1.46 -3.30 32.39
C PRO A 121 0.52 -2.17 31.99
N VAL A 122 0.22 -2.14 30.70
CA VAL A 122 -0.83 -1.30 30.10
C VAL A 122 -2.01 -2.18 29.67
N ALA A 123 -3.20 -1.60 29.53
CA ALA A 123 -4.40 -2.34 29.11
C ALA A 123 -4.43 -2.60 27.60
N ALA A 124 -3.50 -3.43 27.11
CA ALA A 124 -3.38 -3.81 25.71
C ALA A 124 -2.67 -5.16 25.54
N ASP A 125 -2.91 -5.81 24.39
CA ASP A 125 -2.10 -6.95 23.97
C ASP A 125 -0.68 -6.47 23.63
N VAL A 126 0.34 -7.21 24.04
CA VAL A 126 1.75 -6.86 23.78
C VAL A 126 2.39 -7.90 22.88
N VAL A 127 2.93 -7.45 21.74
CA VAL A 127 3.63 -8.29 20.77
C VAL A 127 5.10 -7.88 20.69
N ALA A 128 5.98 -8.79 21.08
CA ALA A 128 7.42 -8.63 20.94
C ALA A 128 7.89 -9.15 19.57
N LEU A 129 8.65 -8.33 18.83
CA LEU A 129 9.11 -8.67 17.46
C LEU A 129 10.55 -9.19 17.39
N GLY A 130 11.26 -9.19 18.52
CA GLY A 130 12.68 -9.49 18.63
C GLY A 130 13.49 -8.30 19.20
N PRO A 131 14.79 -8.21 18.90
CA PRO A 131 15.67 -7.17 19.44
C PRO A 131 15.37 -5.77 18.85
N GLU A 132 14.84 -5.71 17.64
CA GLU A 132 14.53 -4.48 16.92
C GLU A 132 13.09 -4.49 16.39
N LEU A 133 12.57 -3.30 16.07
CA LEU A 133 11.28 -3.14 15.43
C LEU A 133 11.41 -3.38 13.92
N ASP A 134 10.52 -4.21 13.38
CA ASP A 134 10.43 -4.51 11.95
C ASP A 134 9.02 -4.18 11.44
N TRP A 135 8.90 -3.17 10.57
CA TRP A 135 7.62 -2.72 10.05
C TRP A 135 6.92 -3.77 9.18
N ARG A 136 7.66 -4.58 8.42
CA ARG A 136 7.04 -5.64 7.61
C ARG A 136 6.41 -6.68 8.50
N ARG A 137 7.11 -7.10 9.56
CA ARG A 137 6.58 -8.06 10.55
C ARG A 137 5.37 -7.50 11.32
N ILE A 138 5.37 -6.21 11.65
CA ILE A 138 4.21 -5.53 12.26
C ILE A 138 3.01 -5.61 11.32
N LEU A 139 3.19 -5.21 10.06
CA LEU A 139 2.11 -5.17 9.09
C LEU A 139 1.60 -6.58 8.75
N GLU A 140 2.50 -7.55 8.60
CA GLU A 140 2.15 -8.97 8.41
C GLU A 140 1.33 -9.49 9.60
N HIS A 141 1.75 -9.23 10.84
CA HIS A 141 1.00 -9.64 12.03
C HIS A 141 -0.37 -8.94 12.11
N LEU A 142 -0.44 -7.64 11.81
CA LEU A 142 -1.72 -6.92 11.73
C LEU A 142 -2.67 -7.56 10.71
N HIS A 143 -2.15 -7.92 9.54
CA HIS A 143 -2.95 -8.52 8.47
C HIS A 143 -3.37 -9.95 8.80
N ASP A 144 -2.42 -10.83 9.10
CA ASP A 144 -2.65 -12.28 9.20
C ASP A 144 -3.24 -12.70 10.54
N VAL A 145 -2.86 -12.04 11.63
CA VAL A 145 -3.28 -12.42 12.99
C VAL A 145 -4.44 -11.56 13.48
N ARG A 146 -4.46 -10.26 13.16
CA ARG A 146 -5.51 -9.33 13.60
C ARG A 146 -6.55 -9.03 12.53
N GLY A 147 -6.40 -9.58 11.33
CA GLY A 147 -7.36 -9.42 10.23
C GLY A 147 -7.45 -8.00 9.66
N VAL A 148 -6.50 -7.12 9.97
CA VAL A 148 -6.50 -5.72 9.54
C VAL A 148 -6.25 -5.65 8.03
N ARG A 149 -7.20 -5.08 7.29
CA ARG A 149 -7.09 -4.87 5.83
C ARG A 149 -6.76 -3.42 5.50
N ARG A 150 -7.21 -2.46 6.31
CA ARG A 150 -6.92 -1.03 6.17
C ARG A 150 -6.40 -0.47 7.49
N LEU A 151 -5.21 0.12 7.44
CA LEU A 151 -4.51 0.74 8.55
C LEU A 151 -4.38 2.24 8.30
N MET A 152 -4.90 3.06 9.21
CA MET A 152 -4.60 4.49 9.24
C MET A 152 -3.45 4.77 10.20
N VAL A 153 -2.46 5.55 9.78
CA VAL A 153 -1.32 5.96 10.60
C VAL A 153 -1.38 7.47 10.79
N GLU A 154 -1.76 7.90 11.99
CA GLU A 154 -2.01 9.32 12.30
C GLU A 154 -0.81 10.04 12.89
N GLY A 155 0.24 9.34 13.29
CA GLY A 155 1.32 10.08 13.91
C GLY A 155 2.57 9.35 14.37
N GLY A 156 3.50 10.22 14.75
CA GLY A 156 4.93 10.01 14.89
C GLY A 156 5.61 10.35 13.58
N GLY A 157 6.21 11.54 13.44
CA GLY A 157 6.93 11.91 12.21
C GLY A 157 8.02 10.89 11.84
N ARG A 158 8.63 10.24 12.85
CA ARG A 158 9.53 9.10 12.68
C ARG A 158 8.86 7.88 12.02
N ILE A 159 7.63 7.55 12.42
CA ILE A 159 6.87 6.41 11.88
C ILE A 159 6.48 6.69 10.43
N HIS A 160 5.92 7.87 10.14
CA HIS A 160 5.61 8.28 8.77
C HIS A 160 6.85 8.22 7.88
N THR A 161 7.99 8.74 8.37
CA THR A 161 9.27 8.67 7.67
C THR A 161 9.65 7.22 7.38
N GLN A 162 9.68 6.34 8.39
CA GLN A 162 10.08 4.95 8.21
C GLN A 162 9.19 4.18 7.22
N LEU A 163 7.87 4.35 7.28
CA LEU A 163 6.94 3.69 6.36
C LEU A 163 7.13 4.15 4.91
N LEU A 164 7.35 5.44 4.68
CA LEU A 164 7.65 5.97 3.35
C LEU A 164 9.00 5.48 2.82
N GLN A 165 10.05 5.52 3.64
CA GLN A 165 11.38 5.06 3.23
C GLN A 165 11.43 3.58 2.87
N GLN A 166 10.59 2.76 3.52
CA GLN A 166 10.51 1.32 3.27
C GLN A 166 9.52 0.94 2.16
N GLY A 167 8.85 1.93 1.53
CA GLY A 167 7.85 1.70 0.47
C GLY A 167 6.59 0.97 0.97
N LEU A 168 6.22 1.20 2.24
CA LEU A 168 5.12 0.52 2.93
C LEU A 168 3.86 1.38 3.08
N ALA A 169 3.86 2.63 2.62
CA ALA A 169 2.71 3.53 2.66
C ALA A 169 1.99 3.57 1.32
N ASP A 170 0.76 3.06 1.27
CA ASP A 170 -0.08 3.02 0.05
C ASP A 170 -0.68 4.37 -0.30
N GLU A 171 -1.02 5.19 0.70
CA GLU A 171 -1.62 6.50 0.50
C GLU A 171 -1.08 7.50 1.51
N LEU A 172 -0.92 8.75 1.08
CA LEU A 172 -0.66 9.89 1.94
C LEU A 172 -1.80 10.91 1.78
N GLN A 173 -2.54 11.14 2.86
CA GLN A 173 -3.50 12.24 3.00
C GLN A 173 -2.86 13.35 3.82
N LEU A 174 -2.62 14.49 3.16
CA LEU A 174 -1.99 15.65 3.77
C LEU A 174 -2.96 16.83 3.75
N VAL A 175 -3.25 17.38 4.91
CA VAL A 175 -3.99 18.64 5.06
C VAL A 175 -2.99 19.76 5.30
N LEU A 176 -3.07 20.82 4.51
CA LEU A 176 -2.19 21.98 4.61
C LEU A 176 -2.93 23.15 5.27
N ALA A 177 -2.49 23.53 6.46
CA ALA A 177 -3.01 24.64 7.25
C ALA A 177 -2.43 25.98 6.76
N PRO A 178 -3.21 27.08 6.72
CA PRO A 178 -2.77 28.37 6.21
C PRO A 178 -1.92 29.16 7.24
N LEU A 179 -0.98 28.51 7.92
CA LEU A 179 -0.08 29.10 8.91
C LEU A 179 1.35 28.57 8.75
N LEU A 180 2.32 29.28 9.36
CA LEU A 180 3.72 28.89 9.46
C LEU A 180 4.09 28.68 10.93
N VAL A 181 4.88 27.65 11.25
CA VAL A 181 5.38 27.42 12.61
C VAL A 181 6.78 28.02 12.77
N GLY A 182 7.67 27.81 11.80
CA GLY A 182 8.97 28.48 11.70
C GLY A 182 10.02 28.06 12.74
N SER A 183 9.70 27.16 13.67
CA SER A 183 10.63 26.70 14.72
C SER A 183 11.35 25.42 14.32
N PRO A 184 12.70 25.40 14.23
CA PRO A 184 13.44 24.20 13.85
C PRO A 184 13.29 23.04 14.85
N ASP A 185 12.95 23.35 16.11
CA ASP A 185 12.74 22.36 17.17
C ASP A 185 11.31 21.80 17.20
N ALA A 186 10.40 22.38 16.40
CA ALA A 186 9.03 21.90 16.33
C ALA A 186 8.92 20.54 15.61
N PRO A 187 7.94 19.69 15.97
CA PRO A 187 7.76 18.38 15.35
C PRO A 187 7.46 18.50 13.85
N ARG A 188 8.33 17.95 13.00
CA ARG A 188 8.09 17.85 11.56
C ARG A 188 7.38 16.56 11.19
N MET A 189 6.57 16.61 10.14
CA MET A 189 5.94 15.41 9.59
C MET A 189 6.97 14.39 9.13
N PHE A 190 8.02 14.86 8.46
CA PHE A 190 9.08 14.00 7.96
C PHE A 190 10.43 14.41 8.56
N GLY A 191 11.14 13.42 9.10
CA GLY A 191 12.52 13.54 9.56
C GLY A 191 13.52 13.19 8.46
N PRO A 192 14.83 13.35 8.69
CA PRO A 192 15.84 13.04 7.69
C PRO A 192 15.80 11.58 7.25
N GLY A 193 15.96 11.34 5.95
CA GLY A 193 15.95 9.99 5.40
C GLY A 193 16.19 9.94 3.89
N ALA A 194 16.66 8.78 3.41
CA ALA A 194 16.56 8.41 2.00
C ALA A 194 15.10 8.03 1.71
N TYR A 195 14.33 8.97 1.14
CA TYR A 195 12.96 8.71 0.71
C TYR A 195 12.95 7.85 -0.56
N GLN A 196 11.78 7.30 -0.86
CA GLN A 196 11.54 6.59 -2.11
C GLN A 196 12.04 7.40 -3.31
N GLY A 197 12.69 6.71 -4.25
CA GLY A 197 12.95 7.27 -5.57
C GLY A 197 11.63 7.57 -6.26
N GLY A 198 11.61 8.51 -7.22
CA GLY A 198 10.40 8.81 -7.98
C GLY A 198 9.46 9.84 -7.34
N ARG A 199 8.32 10.05 -8.00
CA ARG A 199 7.32 11.07 -7.59
C ARG A 199 6.16 10.39 -6.87
N LEU A 200 5.41 11.18 -6.10
CA LEU A 200 4.07 10.81 -5.69
C LEU A 200 3.08 11.26 -6.77
N ARG A 201 2.06 10.44 -7.04
CA ARG A 201 0.93 10.80 -7.90
C ARG A 201 -0.12 11.51 -7.06
N LEU A 202 -0.45 12.75 -7.43
CA LEU A 202 -1.58 13.47 -6.86
C LEU A 202 -2.89 12.85 -7.34
N VAL A 203 -3.70 12.37 -6.41
CA VAL A 203 -4.99 11.69 -6.66
C VAL A 203 -6.16 12.64 -6.47
N GLU A 204 -6.07 13.52 -5.47
CA GLU A 204 -7.13 14.48 -5.15
C GLU A 204 -6.51 15.75 -4.59
N THR A 205 -7.12 16.89 -4.93
CA THR A 205 -6.95 18.15 -4.20
C THR A 205 -8.34 18.69 -3.87
N ARG A 206 -8.57 19.01 -2.60
CA ARG A 206 -9.86 19.53 -2.16
C ARG A 206 -9.68 20.59 -1.09
N ARG A 207 -10.32 21.74 -1.29
CA ARG A 207 -10.44 22.76 -0.25
C ARG A 207 -11.45 22.30 0.80
N ILE A 208 -11.10 22.43 2.08
CA ILE A 208 -11.97 22.19 3.23
C ILE A 208 -11.89 23.43 4.10
N GLU A 209 -12.94 24.23 4.17
CA GLU A 209 -12.92 25.52 4.88
C GLU A 209 -11.77 26.43 4.39
N ASP A 210 -10.73 26.63 5.21
CA ASP A 210 -9.52 27.39 4.91
C ASP A 210 -8.26 26.52 4.71
N VAL A 211 -8.38 25.20 4.82
CA VAL A 211 -7.29 24.23 4.59
C VAL A 211 -7.41 23.53 3.24
N VAL A 212 -6.31 22.92 2.78
CA VAL A 212 -6.27 22.12 1.54
C VAL A 212 -5.90 20.69 1.84
N LEU A 213 -6.81 19.76 1.54
CA LEU A 213 -6.52 18.33 1.48
C LEU A 213 -5.83 17.99 0.16
N MET A 214 -4.75 17.23 0.24
CA MET A 214 -4.08 16.60 -0.89
C MET A 214 -3.95 15.11 -0.61
N ARG A 215 -4.28 14.28 -1.60
CA ARG A 215 -4.12 12.82 -1.52
C ARG A 215 -3.11 12.36 -2.54
N TYR A 216 -2.17 11.54 -2.09
CA TYR A 216 -1.06 11.07 -2.90
C TYR A 216 -0.90 9.56 -2.81
N GLU A 217 -0.46 8.95 -3.92
CA GLU A 217 -0.05 7.54 -3.97
C GLU A 217 1.39 7.44 -4.49
N PRO A 218 2.19 6.48 -4.00
CA PRO A 218 3.53 6.24 -4.53
C PRO A 218 3.47 5.62 -5.93
N THR A 219 4.40 6.01 -6.79
CA THR A 219 4.51 5.45 -8.15
C THR A 219 5.74 4.60 -8.37
N ALA A 220 6.77 4.70 -7.53
CA ALA A 220 8.01 3.96 -7.73
C ALA A 220 7.86 2.49 -7.32
N PRO A 221 8.13 1.53 -8.23
CA PRO A 221 8.12 0.11 -7.92
C PRO A 221 9.11 -0.27 -6.81
N GLY A 222 8.80 -1.37 -6.12
CA GLY A 222 9.73 -2.01 -5.19
C GLY A 222 10.88 -2.73 -5.88
N THR A 223 11.81 -3.25 -5.08
CA THR A 223 12.97 -4.00 -5.57
C THR A 223 12.73 -5.51 -5.54
N ALA A 224 13.17 -6.22 -6.59
CA ALA A 224 13.22 -7.67 -6.66
C ALA A 224 11.90 -8.39 -6.29
N ASP A 225 11.88 -9.12 -5.18
CA ASP A 225 10.79 -9.95 -4.66
C ASP A 225 9.92 -9.23 -3.61
N LEU A 226 10.29 -8.01 -3.22
CA LEU A 226 9.55 -7.24 -2.23
C LEU A 226 8.34 -6.55 -2.87
N ARG A 227 7.17 -6.80 -2.28
CA ARG A 227 5.98 -5.97 -2.48
C ARG A 227 6.26 -4.54 -2.02
N SER A 228 5.81 -3.59 -2.84
CA SER A 228 5.74 -2.17 -2.53
C SER A 228 4.30 -1.66 -2.65
N ALA A 229 4.02 -0.56 -1.97
CA ALA A 229 2.74 0.14 -2.08
C ALA A 229 2.36 0.51 -3.52
N ALA A 230 3.33 0.95 -4.33
CA ALA A 230 3.10 1.33 -5.73
C ALA A 230 2.62 0.15 -6.59
N ASP A 231 2.92 -1.09 -6.20
CA ASP A 231 2.52 -2.27 -6.97
C ASP A 231 1.00 -2.40 -7.10
N ARG A 232 0.24 -1.94 -6.09
CA ARG A 232 -1.22 -1.94 -6.13
C ARG A 232 -1.75 -1.04 -7.24
N HIS A 233 -1.18 0.16 -7.39
CA HIS A 233 -1.61 1.13 -8.40
C HIS A 233 -1.38 0.59 -9.81
N TRP A 234 -0.17 0.10 -10.08
CA TRP A 234 0.17 -0.37 -11.42
C TRP A 234 -0.53 -1.67 -11.81
N LEU A 235 -0.72 -2.59 -10.87
CA LEU A 235 -1.47 -3.80 -11.13
C LEU A 235 -2.96 -3.52 -11.30
N ALA A 236 -3.53 -2.55 -10.58
CA ALA A 236 -4.89 -2.07 -10.82
C ALA A 236 -5.05 -1.58 -12.27
N LEU A 237 -4.11 -0.77 -12.77
CA LEU A 237 -4.11 -0.30 -14.14
C LEU A 237 -3.96 -1.44 -15.16
N ALA A 238 -3.13 -2.45 -14.88
CA ALA A 238 -3.03 -3.65 -15.70
C ALA A 238 -4.37 -4.40 -15.79
N CYS A 239 -5.10 -4.54 -14.69
CA CYS A 239 -6.45 -5.11 -14.71
C CYS A 239 -7.46 -4.25 -15.51
N GLU A 240 -7.40 -2.92 -15.43
CA GLU A 240 -8.25 -2.03 -16.23
C GLU A 240 -7.98 -2.17 -17.74
N LEU A 241 -6.73 -2.38 -18.11
CA LEU A 241 -6.35 -2.64 -19.51
C LEU A 241 -6.92 -3.98 -20.00
N ALA A 242 -7.01 -4.99 -19.14
CA ALA A 242 -7.61 -6.27 -19.49
C ALA A 242 -9.11 -6.12 -19.86
N GLU A 243 -9.84 -5.20 -19.22
CA GLU A 243 -11.25 -4.91 -19.54
C GLU A 243 -11.44 -4.31 -20.94
N ARG A 244 -10.39 -3.76 -21.55
CA ARG A 244 -10.41 -3.18 -22.90
C ARG A 244 -10.15 -4.19 -24.01
N CYS A 245 -9.83 -5.43 -23.68
CA CYS A 245 -9.50 -6.45 -24.67
C CYS A 245 -10.73 -6.80 -25.52
N PRO A 246 -10.58 -6.92 -26.86
CA PRO A 246 -11.59 -7.56 -27.69
C PRO A 246 -11.96 -8.96 -27.14
N PRO A 247 -13.23 -9.37 -27.12
CA PRO A 247 -13.61 -10.69 -26.63
C PRO A 247 -12.94 -11.83 -27.41
N SER A 248 -12.65 -12.94 -26.73
CA SER A 248 -12.12 -14.16 -27.34
C SER A 248 -12.64 -15.39 -26.60
N ARG A 249 -12.82 -16.50 -27.33
CA ARG A 249 -13.15 -17.82 -26.76
C ARG A 249 -11.93 -18.74 -26.60
N THR A 250 -10.78 -18.31 -27.11
CA THR A 250 -9.57 -19.14 -27.23
C THR A 250 -8.33 -18.47 -26.65
N ALA A 251 -8.49 -17.30 -26.02
CA ALA A 251 -7.40 -16.55 -25.40
C ALA A 251 -7.92 -15.67 -24.27
N PHE A 252 -7.12 -15.54 -23.21
CA PHE A 252 -7.42 -14.63 -22.10
C PHE A 252 -7.30 -13.15 -22.52
N SER A 253 -8.12 -12.32 -21.92
CA SER A 253 -8.01 -10.86 -21.85
C SER A 253 -7.02 -10.50 -20.74
N VAL A 254 -5.88 -9.94 -21.11
CA VAL A 254 -4.78 -9.59 -20.20
C VAL A 254 -4.41 -8.14 -20.47
N GLY A 255 -4.03 -7.41 -19.43
CA GLY A 255 -3.41 -6.09 -19.55
C GLY A 255 -2.04 -6.08 -18.89
N ALA A 256 -1.14 -5.25 -19.41
CA ALA A 256 0.23 -5.12 -18.92
C ALA A 256 0.73 -3.68 -18.94
N VAL A 257 1.58 -3.34 -17.98
CA VAL A 257 2.24 -2.03 -17.85
C VAL A 257 3.72 -2.25 -17.55
N VAL A 258 4.60 -1.51 -18.22
CA VAL A 258 6.05 -1.50 -17.96
C VAL A 258 6.42 -0.17 -17.32
N VAL A 259 7.02 -0.21 -16.13
CA VAL A 259 7.27 0.98 -15.30
C VAL A 259 8.75 1.03 -14.92
N ALA A 260 9.39 2.18 -15.09
CA ALA A 260 10.77 2.41 -14.67
C ALA A 260 10.89 2.51 -13.14
N ALA A 261 12.12 2.37 -12.62
CA ALA A 261 12.39 2.42 -11.19
C ALA A 261 11.99 3.75 -10.50
N ASP A 262 11.90 4.85 -11.24
CA ASP A 262 11.44 6.16 -10.75
C ASP A 262 9.91 6.34 -10.78
N GLY A 263 9.18 5.29 -11.16
CA GLY A 263 7.73 5.32 -11.29
C GLY A 263 7.22 5.96 -12.59
N THR A 264 8.09 6.20 -13.57
CA THR A 264 7.68 6.61 -14.92
C THR A 264 7.10 5.41 -15.66
N GLU A 265 5.87 5.53 -16.17
CA GLU A 265 5.33 4.54 -17.10
C GLU A 265 6.07 4.62 -18.44
N LEU A 266 6.67 3.50 -18.86
CA LEU A 266 7.38 3.40 -20.14
C LEU A 266 6.44 3.05 -21.27
N ALA A 267 5.58 2.06 -21.05
CA ALA A 267 4.55 1.65 -21.99
C ALA A 267 3.47 0.82 -21.29
N ARG A 268 2.35 0.65 -21.99
CA ARG A 268 1.26 -0.25 -21.60
C ARG A 268 0.76 -1.02 -22.81
N GLY A 269 0.11 -2.15 -22.59
CA GLY A 269 -0.48 -2.98 -23.62
C GLY A 269 -1.63 -3.84 -23.08
N TYR A 270 -2.43 -4.39 -23.99
CA TYR A 270 -3.46 -5.36 -23.66
C TYR A 270 -3.56 -6.41 -24.77
N SER A 271 -4.12 -7.58 -24.45
CA SER A 271 -4.27 -8.66 -25.42
C SER A 271 -5.11 -8.20 -26.62
N ARG A 272 -4.67 -8.58 -27.82
CA ARG A 272 -5.36 -8.25 -29.08
C ARG A 272 -5.47 -6.74 -29.33
N GLU A 273 -4.49 -5.97 -28.90
CA GLU A 273 -4.44 -4.53 -29.13
C GLU A 273 -4.20 -4.22 -30.62
N GLY A 274 -4.92 -3.21 -31.13
CA GLY A 274 -4.81 -2.77 -32.52
C GLY A 274 -5.37 -3.81 -33.50
N THR A 275 -4.58 -4.16 -34.51
CA THR A 275 -4.98 -5.07 -35.59
C THR A 275 -4.40 -6.48 -35.46
N ASP A 276 -3.66 -6.76 -34.38
CA ASP A 276 -3.02 -8.07 -34.17
C ASP A 276 -3.91 -8.95 -33.28
N PRO A 277 -4.61 -9.96 -33.83
CA PRO A 277 -5.54 -10.79 -33.07
C PRO A 277 -4.85 -11.81 -32.16
N VAL A 278 -3.52 -11.92 -32.17
CA VAL A 278 -2.77 -12.90 -31.39
C VAL A 278 -1.71 -12.29 -30.47
N VAL A 279 -1.54 -10.97 -30.46
CA VAL A 279 -0.60 -10.29 -29.56
C VAL A 279 -1.04 -10.42 -28.10
N HIS A 280 -0.08 -10.74 -27.23
CA HIS A 280 -0.29 -10.75 -25.78
C HIS A 280 0.02 -9.37 -25.19
N ALA A 281 -0.50 -9.09 -24.00
CA ALA A 281 -0.40 -7.78 -23.37
C ALA A 281 1.05 -7.34 -23.11
N GLU A 282 1.88 -8.24 -22.56
CA GLU A 282 3.29 -7.97 -22.23
C GLU A 282 4.11 -7.70 -23.50
N GLU A 283 3.86 -8.47 -24.55
CA GLU A 283 4.48 -8.27 -25.87
C GLU A 283 4.06 -6.93 -26.49
N ALA A 284 2.77 -6.60 -26.46
CA ALA A 284 2.27 -5.33 -26.97
C ALA A 284 2.86 -4.12 -26.22
N ALA A 285 3.05 -4.24 -24.91
CA ALA A 285 3.67 -3.20 -24.10
C ALA A 285 5.18 -3.06 -24.42
N LEU A 286 5.93 -4.16 -24.41
CA LEU A 286 7.38 -4.15 -24.67
C LEU A 286 7.72 -3.69 -26.09
N ALA A 287 6.91 -4.04 -27.09
CA ALA A 287 7.13 -3.64 -28.49
C ALA A 287 7.05 -2.12 -28.73
N LYS A 288 6.52 -1.35 -27.77
CA LYS A 288 6.43 0.12 -27.83
C LYS A 288 7.63 0.82 -27.21
N ILE A 289 8.55 0.07 -26.60
CA ILE A 289 9.74 0.59 -25.94
C ILE A 289 10.94 0.33 -26.84
N ASP A 290 11.86 1.28 -26.93
CA ASP A 290 13.16 1.05 -27.57
C ASP A 290 13.90 -0.06 -26.79
N PRO A 291 14.30 -1.19 -27.41
CA PRO A 291 15.05 -2.24 -26.73
C PRO A 291 16.38 -1.77 -26.12
N ALA A 292 16.92 -0.63 -26.57
CA ALA A 292 18.11 0.00 -26.01
C ALA A 292 17.81 0.99 -24.86
N ASP A 293 16.54 1.14 -24.45
CA ASP A 293 16.19 2.03 -23.34
C ASP A 293 16.87 1.55 -22.03
N PRO A 294 17.78 2.35 -21.45
CA PRO A 294 18.55 1.93 -20.29
C PRO A 294 17.68 1.68 -19.04
N ARG A 295 16.45 2.20 -19.02
CA ARG A 295 15.53 2.05 -17.88
C ARG A 295 15.00 0.62 -17.76
N LEU A 296 14.96 -0.16 -18.85
CA LEU A 296 14.42 -1.53 -18.88
C LEU A 296 15.12 -2.46 -17.88
N ALA A 297 16.43 -2.32 -17.69
CA ALA A 297 17.21 -3.15 -16.77
C ALA A 297 16.74 -3.05 -15.30
N SER A 298 16.10 -1.93 -14.95
CA SER A 298 15.55 -1.65 -13.61
C SER A 298 14.03 -1.56 -13.60
N ALA A 299 13.37 -1.83 -14.73
CA ALA A 299 11.93 -1.70 -14.86
C ALA A 299 11.20 -2.89 -14.21
N THR A 300 9.92 -2.68 -13.96
CA THR A 300 8.98 -3.69 -13.50
C THR A 300 7.88 -3.88 -14.54
N VAL A 301 7.54 -5.14 -14.85
CA VAL A 301 6.34 -5.48 -15.62
C VAL A 301 5.21 -5.84 -14.67
N TYR A 302 4.10 -5.14 -14.77
CA TYR A 302 2.84 -5.48 -14.12
C TYR A 302 1.94 -6.17 -15.15
N SER A 303 1.46 -7.37 -14.87
CA SER A 303 0.55 -8.10 -15.76
C SER A 303 -0.66 -8.64 -14.99
N SER A 304 -1.86 -8.52 -15.54
CA SER A 304 -3.06 -9.01 -14.86
C SER A 304 -3.10 -10.55 -14.76
N LEU A 305 -2.37 -11.25 -15.64
CA LEU A 305 -2.22 -12.71 -15.65
C LEU A 305 -0.73 -13.05 -15.64
N GLU A 306 -0.38 -14.21 -15.09
CA GLU A 306 0.97 -14.75 -15.17
C GLU A 306 1.48 -14.78 -16.62
N PRO A 307 2.68 -14.22 -16.90
CA PRO A 307 3.22 -14.23 -18.26
C PRO A 307 3.49 -15.66 -18.72
N CYS A 308 2.93 -16.05 -19.87
CA CYS A 308 3.03 -17.44 -20.32
C CYS A 308 4.49 -17.91 -20.47
N ALA A 309 4.75 -19.18 -20.15
CA ALA A 309 6.04 -19.86 -20.40
C ALA A 309 6.11 -20.51 -21.79
N ARG A 310 4.95 -20.73 -22.43
CA ARG A 310 4.82 -21.32 -23.77
C ARG A 310 3.58 -20.73 -24.44
N ARG A 311 3.60 -20.59 -25.78
CA ARG A 311 2.40 -20.25 -26.55
C ARG A 311 2.51 -20.80 -27.97
N ALA A 312 1.36 -21.14 -28.56
CA ALA A 312 1.30 -21.66 -29.93
C ALA A 312 1.31 -20.54 -30.99
N SER A 313 0.85 -19.34 -30.62
CA SER A 313 0.65 -18.23 -31.56
C SER A 313 1.95 -17.60 -32.06
N ARG A 314 3.04 -17.68 -31.30
CA ARG A 314 4.35 -17.11 -31.65
C ARG A 314 5.52 -17.90 -31.03
N PRO A 315 6.74 -17.84 -31.60
CA PRO A 315 7.89 -18.63 -31.13
C PRO A 315 8.37 -18.31 -29.71
N ALA A 316 8.42 -17.02 -29.34
CA ALA A 316 8.88 -16.60 -28.02
C ALA A 316 7.69 -16.37 -27.07
N PRO A 317 7.68 -16.99 -25.87
CA PRO A 317 6.66 -16.76 -24.85
C PRO A 317 6.88 -15.45 -24.09
N CYS A 318 5.85 -14.94 -23.39
CA CYS A 318 5.90 -13.62 -22.73
C CYS A 318 6.98 -13.56 -21.64
N ALA A 319 7.12 -14.61 -20.83
CA ALA A 319 8.17 -14.68 -19.81
C ALA A 319 9.58 -14.55 -20.42
N ARG A 320 9.81 -15.09 -21.63
CA ARG A 320 11.09 -14.95 -22.33
C ARG A 320 11.29 -13.54 -22.90
N LEU A 321 10.25 -12.95 -23.49
CA LEU A 321 10.29 -11.57 -23.99
C LEU A 321 10.66 -10.56 -22.89
N ILE A 322 10.12 -10.75 -21.67
CA ILE A 322 10.44 -9.93 -20.49
C ILE A 322 11.93 -10.05 -20.13
N LEU A 323 12.45 -11.28 -20.07
CA LEU A 323 13.86 -11.54 -19.72
C LEU A 323 14.82 -10.99 -20.77
N ASP A 324 14.52 -11.18 -22.06
CA ASP A 324 15.31 -10.70 -23.19
C ASP A 324 15.31 -9.18 -23.28
N ALA A 325 14.23 -8.51 -22.87
CA ALA A 325 14.17 -7.06 -22.71
C ALA A 325 15.02 -6.53 -21.54
N GLY A 326 15.62 -7.41 -20.73
CA GLY A 326 16.44 -7.02 -19.58
C GLY A 326 15.66 -6.76 -18.30
N VAL A 327 14.33 -6.91 -18.31
CA VAL A 327 13.51 -6.71 -17.11
C VAL A 327 13.72 -7.88 -16.13
N ARG A 328 13.84 -7.55 -14.84
CA ARG A 328 14.10 -8.53 -13.75
C ARG A 328 13.08 -8.49 -12.63
N ARG A 329 11.97 -7.79 -12.83
CA ARG A 329 10.88 -7.74 -11.85
C ARG A 329 9.53 -7.85 -12.54
N VAL A 330 8.70 -8.77 -12.06
CA VAL A 330 7.34 -8.99 -12.56
C VAL A 330 6.35 -9.04 -11.40
N VAL A 331 5.23 -8.35 -11.55
CA VAL A 331 4.12 -8.34 -10.60
C VAL A 331 2.87 -8.84 -11.30
N THR A 332 2.18 -9.82 -10.73
CA THR A 332 0.97 -10.41 -11.32
C THR A 332 -0.18 -10.56 -10.33
N ALA A 333 -1.42 -10.57 -10.84
CA ALA A 333 -2.64 -10.76 -10.04
C ALA A 333 -3.09 -12.22 -10.01
N TRP A 334 -3.10 -12.89 -11.16
CA TRP A 334 -3.71 -14.21 -11.35
C TRP A 334 -2.71 -15.18 -11.96
N ARG A 335 -2.53 -16.36 -11.34
CA ARG A 335 -1.73 -17.45 -11.93
C ARG A 335 -2.47 -18.08 -13.11
N GLU A 336 -1.74 -18.49 -14.14
CA GLU A 336 -2.36 -19.03 -15.35
C GLU A 336 -3.06 -20.36 -15.02
N PRO A 337 -4.38 -20.49 -15.23
CA PRO A 337 -5.09 -21.74 -15.01
C PRO A 337 -4.83 -22.74 -16.16
N ASP A 338 -5.09 -24.03 -15.90
CA ASP A 338 -4.99 -25.12 -16.88
C ASP A 338 -6.10 -25.09 -17.97
N THR A 339 -6.57 -23.92 -18.38
CA THR A 339 -7.65 -23.76 -19.36
C THR A 339 -7.17 -23.97 -20.80
N PHE A 340 -6.00 -23.44 -21.14
CA PHE A 340 -5.43 -23.54 -22.51
C PHE A 340 -4.05 -24.20 -22.55
N VAL A 341 -3.29 -24.14 -21.46
CA VAL A 341 -1.96 -24.74 -21.32
C VAL A 341 -1.93 -25.48 -19.99
N ALA A 342 -1.76 -26.81 -20.02
CA ALA A 342 -1.62 -27.60 -18.80
C ALA A 342 -0.23 -27.39 -18.18
N GLY A 343 -0.17 -27.14 -16.87
CA GLY A 343 1.06 -26.93 -16.14
C GLY A 343 1.81 -25.67 -16.58
N ALA A 344 1.07 -24.58 -16.83
CA ALA A 344 1.68 -23.28 -17.10
C ALA A 344 2.56 -22.84 -15.93
N ASP A 345 3.81 -22.47 -16.21
CA ASP A 345 4.79 -22.07 -15.19
C ASP A 345 5.65 -20.89 -15.65
N GLY A 346 4.97 -19.78 -15.94
CA GLY A 346 5.60 -18.51 -16.29
C GLY A 346 6.48 -17.95 -15.18
N SER A 347 5.95 -17.95 -13.97
CA SER A 347 6.67 -17.47 -12.78
C SER A 347 7.91 -18.30 -12.49
N GLY A 348 7.86 -19.63 -12.67
CA GLY A 348 9.01 -20.51 -12.50
C GLY A 348 10.11 -20.23 -13.51
N LEU A 349 9.76 -20.02 -14.79
CA LEU A 349 10.74 -19.62 -15.81
C LEU A 349 11.42 -18.29 -15.46
N LEU A 350 10.64 -17.28 -15.06
CA LEU A 350 11.16 -15.99 -14.64
C LEU A 350 12.12 -16.11 -13.45
N THR A 351 11.71 -16.87 -12.42
CA THR A 351 12.48 -17.04 -11.18
C THR A 351 13.77 -17.82 -11.41
N ALA A 352 13.74 -18.86 -12.26
CA ALA A 352 14.91 -19.67 -12.60
C ALA A 352 16.01 -18.86 -13.30
N GLU A 353 15.63 -17.79 -14.01
CA GLU A 353 16.53 -16.86 -14.72
C GLU A 353 16.82 -15.59 -13.90
N GLY A 354 16.49 -15.59 -12.60
CA GLY A 354 16.84 -14.54 -11.65
C GLY A 354 15.93 -13.31 -11.65
N ALA A 355 14.74 -13.38 -12.25
CA ALA A 355 13.73 -12.33 -12.09
C ALA A 355 12.91 -12.53 -10.80
N GLY A 356 12.65 -11.44 -10.07
CA GLY A 356 11.75 -11.44 -8.93
C GLY A 356 10.29 -11.44 -9.38
N VAL A 357 9.49 -12.38 -8.88
CA VAL A 357 8.06 -12.48 -9.17
C VAL A 357 7.25 -12.22 -7.91
N VAL A 358 6.34 -11.25 -7.98
CA VAL A 358 5.43 -10.91 -6.90
C VAL A 358 3.99 -11.14 -7.36
N VAL A 359 3.24 -11.92 -6.60
CA VAL A 359 1.80 -12.10 -6.82
C VAL A 359 1.04 -11.23 -5.84
N LEU A 360 0.01 -10.50 -6.29
CA LEU A 360 -0.95 -9.75 -5.45
C LEU A 360 -2.35 -10.39 -5.58
N PRO A 361 -2.68 -11.41 -4.75
CA PRO A 361 -3.94 -12.15 -4.85
C PRO A 361 -5.18 -11.28 -4.66
N GLU A 362 -5.08 -10.14 -3.98
CA GLU A 362 -6.18 -9.19 -3.82
C GLU A 362 -6.73 -8.63 -5.15
N PHE A 363 -5.96 -8.73 -6.25
CA PHE A 363 -6.38 -8.33 -7.60
C PHE A 363 -6.88 -9.49 -8.45
N GLU A 364 -6.83 -10.73 -7.96
CA GLU A 364 -7.13 -11.93 -8.74
C GLU A 364 -8.55 -11.90 -9.33
N GLU A 365 -9.56 -11.57 -8.51
CA GLU A 365 -10.95 -11.50 -8.98
C GLU A 365 -11.15 -10.39 -10.02
N ARG A 366 -10.44 -9.27 -9.89
CA ARG A 366 -10.46 -8.19 -10.88
C ARG A 366 -9.83 -8.64 -12.20
N ALA A 367 -8.72 -9.37 -12.14
CA ALA A 367 -8.07 -9.94 -13.33
C ALA A 367 -8.91 -11.04 -14.01
N LYS A 368 -9.66 -11.83 -13.23
CA LYS A 368 -10.58 -12.85 -13.75
C LYS A 368 -11.85 -12.27 -14.36
N ALA A 369 -12.32 -11.11 -13.90
CA ALA A 369 -13.59 -10.51 -14.34
C ALA A 369 -13.77 -10.47 -15.88
N PRO A 370 -12.82 -9.95 -16.69
CA PRO A 370 -12.95 -9.95 -18.16
C PRO A 370 -12.82 -11.34 -18.81
N ASN A 371 -12.50 -12.37 -18.04
CA ASN A 371 -12.26 -13.74 -18.48
C ASN A 371 -13.29 -14.75 -17.97
N ARG A 372 -14.33 -14.30 -17.23
CA ARG A 372 -15.31 -15.19 -16.58
C ARG A 372 -15.96 -16.19 -17.54
N HIS A 373 -16.20 -15.79 -18.78
CA HIS A 373 -16.77 -16.64 -19.83
C HIS A 373 -15.87 -17.79 -20.30
N LEU A 374 -14.58 -17.79 -19.92
CA LEU A 374 -13.60 -18.84 -20.25
C LEU A 374 -13.39 -19.84 -19.10
N ILE A 375 -13.71 -19.44 -17.87
CA ILE A 375 -13.37 -20.18 -16.64
C ILE A 375 -14.56 -20.84 -15.96
N ALA A 376 -15.79 -20.48 -16.34
CA ALA A 376 -17.00 -21.16 -15.86
C ALA A 376 -17.13 -22.56 -16.51
N PRO A 377 -17.69 -23.57 -15.79
CA PRO A 377 -18.10 -24.81 -16.45
C PRO A 377 -19.06 -24.47 -17.59
N GLN A 378 -18.81 -25.01 -18.78
CA GLN A 378 -19.83 -24.98 -19.82
C GLN A 378 -20.88 -26.02 -19.44
N ASP A 379 -22.08 -25.56 -19.10
CA ASP A 379 -23.26 -26.40 -18.87
C ASP A 379 -23.59 -27.27 -20.11
#